data_AF-A0A9W9JAZ8-F1
#
_entry.id   AF-A0A9W9JAZ8-F1
#
_cell.length_a   1.000
_cell.length_b   1.000
_cell.length_c   1.000
_cell.angle_alpha   90.00
_cell.angle_beta   90.00
_cell.angle_gamma   90.00
#
_symmetry.space_group_name_H-M   'P 1'
#
loop_
_entity.id
_entity.type
_entity.pdbx_description
1 polymer ?
#
loop_
_entity_poly.entity_id
_entity_poly.type
_entity_poly.pdbx_seq_one_letter_code
_entity_poly.pdbx_strand_id
1 'polypeptide(L)'
;MSSALSINTMFTPTPTQADDLPPFQPIGIATRNDPSSVWGFKHWLREVQLALANLNLWAVINHGIQRPTPDHLHYENWLKWSRFISQWLLCNVAERNRAIIQSIHPRLQFADEMYYYIGYLQLTEEDTIRRTEFNKLWSMTRHQFDTLHDYISAWGAHAMFCAQFDPDFNWYAATKMILGEIKEEMPNLYNFIDHQIRTGDTGCEQFHGHLTGILDALKKRT
;
A
#
# COMPACT_ATOMS: atom_id res chain seq x y z
N MET A 1 -35.43 -55.23 -6.52
CA MET A 1 -34.05 -55.01 -7.00
C MET A 1 -33.94 -53.55 -7.40
N SER A 2 -33.40 -52.71 -6.51
CA SER A 2 -33.08 -51.31 -6.83
C SER A 2 -31.58 -51.13 -6.64
N SER A 3 -30.85 -51.04 -7.74
CA SER A 3 -29.44 -50.68 -7.77
C SER A 3 -29.32 -49.18 -7.50
N ALA A 4 -28.70 -48.81 -6.38
CA ALA A 4 -28.25 -47.46 -6.13
C ALA A 4 -26.99 -47.20 -6.97
N LEU A 5 -27.08 -46.25 -7.90
CA LEU A 5 -25.94 -45.69 -8.63
C LEU A 5 -25.14 -44.82 -7.66
N SER A 6 -24.00 -45.34 -7.18
CA SER A 6 -22.99 -44.52 -6.50
C SER A 6 -22.35 -43.58 -7.51
N ILE A 7 -22.66 -42.29 -7.39
CA ILE A 7 -21.97 -41.22 -8.10
C ILE A 7 -20.58 -41.09 -7.48
N ASN A 8 -19.57 -41.68 -8.12
CA ASN A 8 -18.17 -41.39 -7.83
C ASN A 8 -17.87 -39.97 -8.32
N THR A 9 -18.10 -38.96 -7.47
CA THR A 9 -17.45 -37.66 -7.60
C THR A 9 -15.95 -37.90 -7.48
N MET A 10 -15.23 -37.86 -8.61
CA MET A 10 -13.77 -37.76 -8.61
C MET A 10 -13.39 -36.48 -7.86
N PHE A 11 -12.91 -36.64 -6.63
CA PHE A 11 -12.22 -35.57 -5.92
C PHE A 11 -10.90 -35.31 -6.66
N THR A 12 -10.86 -34.26 -7.49
CA THR A 12 -9.58 -33.68 -7.90
C THR A 12 -8.99 -32.98 -6.68
N PRO A 13 -7.79 -33.38 -6.20
CA PRO A 13 -7.15 -32.69 -5.10
C PRO A 13 -6.98 -31.20 -5.44
N THR A 14 -7.19 -30.33 -4.45
CA THR A 14 -6.89 -28.90 -4.61
C THR A 14 -5.40 -28.74 -4.93
N PRO A 15 -5.02 -27.97 -5.97
CA PRO A 15 -3.63 -27.76 -6.31
C PRO A 15 -2.82 -27.19 -5.14
N THR A 16 -1.62 -27.71 -4.95
CA THR A 16 -0.69 -27.25 -3.91
C THR A 16 0.42 -26.38 -4.50
N GLN A 17 1.16 -25.71 -3.63
CA GLN A 17 2.35 -24.94 -4.03
C GLN A 17 3.44 -25.81 -4.70
N ALA A 18 3.32 -27.15 -4.68
CA ALA A 18 4.34 -28.07 -5.19
C ALA A 18 4.07 -28.60 -6.61
N ASP A 19 2.85 -28.46 -7.13
CA ASP A 19 2.38 -29.26 -8.27
C ASP A 19 3.05 -28.90 -9.60
N ASP A 20 3.37 -27.61 -9.81
CA ASP A 20 3.93 -27.09 -11.06
C ASP A 20 5.40 -26.62 -10.90
N LEU A 21 6.08 -27.03 -9.83
CA LEU A 21 7.43 -26.56 -9.57
C LEU A 21 8.47 -27.27 -10.46
N PRO A 22 9.44 -26.52 -11.01
CA PRO A 22 10.59 -27.14 -11.65
C PRO A 22 11.41 -27.93 -10.62
N PRO A 23 12.20 -28.92 -11.07
CA PRO A 23 13.18 -29.58 -10.20
C PRO A 23 14.12 -28.55 -9.56
N PHE A 24 14.42 -28.73 -8.27
CA PHE A 24 15.24 -27.78 -7.54
C PHE A 24 16.65 -27.69 -8.13
N GLN A 25 17.02 -26.47 -8.51
CA GLN A 25 18.36 -26.10 -8.92
C GLN A 25 18.66 -24.69 -8.38
N PRO A 26 19.77 -24.48 -7.66
CA PRO A 26 20.16 -23.14 -7.22
C PRO A 26 20.33 -22.20 -8.42
N ILE A 27 19.64 -21.07 -8.39
CA ILE A 27 19.64 -20.06 -9.46
C ILE A 27 19.93 -18.68 -8.89
N GLY A 28 20.61 -17.84 -9.67
CA GLY A 28 20.75 -16.43 -9.36
C GLY A 28 19.47 -15.69 -9.74
N ILE A 29 18.79 -15.11 -8.74
CA ILE A 29 17.60 -14.26 -8.98
C ILE A 29 18.03 -12.82 -8.73
N ALA A 30 17.98 -12.01 -9.79
CA ALA A 30 18.34 -10.60 -9.73
C ALA A 30 17.09 -9.72 -9.54
N THR A 31 17.13 -8.83 -8.55
CA THR A 31 16.20 -7.69 -8.42
C THR A 31 16.95 -6.40 -8.70
N ARG A 32 16.33 -5.44 -9.38
CA ARG A 32 17.01 -4.21 -9.81
C ARG A 32 16.80 -3.05 -8.87
N ASN A 33 15.70 -3.05 -8.11
CA ASN A 33 15.33 -1.93 -7.26
C ASN A 33 15.84 -2.09 -5.82
N ASP A 34 16.24 -0.96 -5.25
CA ASP A 34 16.51 -0.81 -3.82
C ASP A 34 15.19 -0.62 -3.06
N PRO A 35 14.82 -1.53 -2.13
CA PRO A 35 13.60 -1.42 -1.34
C PRO A 35 13.70 -0.39 -0.19
N SER A 36 14.64 0.56 -0.25
CA SER A 36 14.91 1.54 0.82
C SER A 36 13.85 2.64 1.00
N SER A 37 12.94 2.81 0.04
CA SER A 37 11.78 3.72 0.15
C SER A 37 10.47 2.96 -0.02
N VAL A 38 9.36 3.47 0.52
CA VAL A 38 8.04 2.80 0.38
C VAL A 38 7.63 2.57 -1.07
N TRP A 39 7.86 3.55 -1.95
CA TRP A 39 7.61 3.39 -3.37
C TRP A 39 8.56 2.37 -3.99
N GLY A 40 9.85 2.42 -3.65
CA GLY A 40 10.85 1.41 -4.05
C GLY A 40 10.47 0.00 -3.60
N PHE A 41 9.91 -0.14 -2.39
CA PHE A 41 9.49 -1.40 -1.81
C PHE A 41 8.28 -1.99 -2.54
N LYS A 42 7.26 -1.18 -2.87
CA LYS A 42 6.11 -1.61 -3.67
C LYS A 42 6.52 -2.11 -5.05
N HIS A 43 7.44 -1.39 -5.71
CA HIS A 43 8.00 -1.80 -6.99
C HIS A 43 8.83 -3.08 -6.86
N TRP A 44 9.65 -3.18 -5.83
CA TRP A 44 10.46 -4.36 -5.53
C TRP A 44 9.58 -5.60 -5.31
N LEU A 45 8.47 -5.49 -4.55
CA LEU A 45 7.53 -6.60 -4.38
C LEU A 45 7.03 -7.12 -5.72
N ARG A 46 6.67 -6.22 -6.66
CA ARG A 46 6.23 -6.59 -8.01
C ARG A 46 7.34 -7.24 -8.83
N GLU A 47 8.57 -6.73 -8.75
CA GLU A 47 9.72 -7.35 -9.40
C GLU A 47 9.96 -8.78 -8.90
N VAL A 48 9.82 -9.01 -7.59
CA VAL A 48 9.87 -10.36 -7.00
C VAL A 48 8.80 -11.26 -7.62
N GLN A 49 7.55 -10.81 -7.72
CA GLN A 49 6.47 -11.61 -8.33
C GLN A 49 6.81 -11.99 -9.77
N LEU A 50 7.23 -11.00 -10.57
CA LEU A 50 7.58 -11.20 -11.98
C LEU A 50 8.80 -12.12 -12.15
N ALA A 51 9.84 -11.92 -11.34
CA ALA A 51 11.04 -12.75 -11.38
C ALA A 51 10.71 -14.21 -11.08
N LEU A 52 9.92 -14.47 -10.02
CA LEU A 52 9.53 -15.83 -9.65
C LEU A 52 8.51 -16.44 -10.62
N ALA A 53 7.60 -15.65 -11.18
CA ALA A 53 6.67 -16.13 -12.20
C ALA A 53 7.40 -16.62 -13.45
N ASN A 54 8.41 -15.88 -13.92
CA ASN A 54 9.23 -16.26 -15.08
C ASN A 54 10.04 -17.55 -14.86
N LEU A 55 10.21 -17.97 -13.60
CA LEU A 55 10.93 -19.18 -13.21
C LEU A 55 9.98 -20.32 -12.81
N ASN A 56 8.66 -20.14 -12.95
CA ASN A 56 7.63 -21.05 -12.44
C ASN A 56 7.73 -21.31 -10.92
N LEU A 57 8.13 -20.29 -10.16
CA LEU A 57 8.27 -20.33 -8.71
C LEU A 57 7.25 -19.46 -7.97
N TRP A 58 6.34 -18.79 -8.68
CA TRP A 58 5.32 -17.91 -8.08
C TRP A 58 4.50 -18.61 -6.98
N ALA A 59 4.13 -19.87 -7.19
CA ALA A 59 3.34 -20.62 -6.23
C ALA A 59 4.03 -20.76 -4.87
N VAL A 60 5.37 -20.76 -4.82
CA VAL A 60 6.19 -20.92 -3.60
C VAL A 60 6.03 -19.75 -2.63
N ILE A 61 5.71 -18.55 -3.14
CA ILE A 61 5.51 -17.35 -2.31
C ILE A 61 4.04 -16.98 -2.13
N ASN A 62 3.12 -17.68 -2.79
CA ASN A 62 1.71 -17.34 -2.75
C ASN A 62 1.02 -17.96 -1.55
N HIS A 63 0.80 -17.13 -0.51
CA HIS A 63 0.12 -17.53 0.71
C HIS A 63 -1.34 -18.00 0.51
N GLY A 64 -1.96 -17.66 -0.63
CA GLY A 64 -3.31 -18.11 -0.99
C GLY A 64 -3.36 -19.52 -1.57
N ILE A 65 -2.21 -20.14 -1.89
CA ILE A 65 -2.14 -21.52 -2.37
C ILE A 65 -1.73 -22.42 -1.20
N GLN A 66 -2.44 -23.53 -1.02
CA GLN A 66 -2.18 -24.46 0.07
C GLN A 66 -0.78 -25.10 -0.05
N ARG A 67 -0.06 -25.18 1.06
CA ARG A 67 1.21 -25.89 1.13
C ARG A 67 1.01 -27.40 0.94
N PRO A 68 1.95 -28.09 0.28
CA PRO A 68 1.95 -29.54 0.26
C PRO A 68 2.10 -30.10 1.69
N THR A 69 1.44 -31.23 1.97
CA THR A 69 1.71 -32.02 3.18
C THR A 69 3.03 -32.79 3.02
N PRO A 70 3.65 -33.27 4.12
CA PRO A 70 4.87 -34.09 4.04
C PRO A 70 4.74 -35.35 3.18
N ASP A 71 3.52 -35.91 3.06
CA ASP A 71 3.24 -37.09 2.24
C ASP A 71 3.08 -36.77 0.73
N HIS A 72 3.11 -35.48 0.35
CA HIS A 72 2.98 -35.06 -1.04
C HIS A 72 4.19 -35.50 -1.87
N LEU A 73 3.94 -36.04 -3.07
CA LEU A 73 5.00 -36.58 -3.96
C LEU A 73 6.13 -35.56 -4.22
N HIS A 74 5.79 -34.29 -4.30
CA HIS A 74 6.72 -33.19 -4.59
C HIS A 74 7.12 -32.35 -3.35
N TYR A 75 6.82 -32.83 -2.12
CA TYR A 75 7.09 -32.10 -0.88
C TYR A 75 8.56 -31.70 -0.74
N GLU A 76 9.49 -32.64 -0.93
CA GLU A 76 10.94 -32.37 -0.79
C GLU A 76 11.44 -31.33 -1.80
N ASN A 77 10.89 -31.32 -3.01
CA ASN A 77 11.22 -30.33 -4.02
C ASN A 77 10.73 -28.94 -3.62
N TRP A 78 9.46 -28.85 -3.19
CA TRP A 78 8.88 -27.63 -2.65
C TRP A 78 9.64 -27.11 -1.43
N LEU A 79 10.03 -27.98 -0.50
CA LEU A 79 10.73 -27.60 0.73
C LEU A 79 12.08 -26.93 0.43
N LYS A 80 12.83 -27.48 -0.55
CA LYS A 80 14.09 -26.90 -1.00
C LYS A 80 13.90 -25.53 -1.63
N TRP A 81 12.94 -25.39 -2.55
CA TRP A 81 12.60 -24.11 -3.16
C TRP A 81 12.13 -23.09 -2.12
N SER A 82 11.22 -23.46 -1.24
CA SER A 82 10.66 -22.58 -0.21
C SER A 82 11.73 -22.05 0.73
N ARG A 83 12.65 -22.89 1.19
CA ARG A 83 13.79 -22.43 2.02
C ARG A 83 14.76 -21.54 1.26
N PHE A 84 15.08 -21.91 0.01
CA PHE A 84 15.98 -21.13 -0.83
C PHE A 84 15.41 -19.73 -1.12
N ILE A 85 14.15 -19.65 -1.54
CA ILE A 85 13.48 -18.39 -1.83
C ILE A 85 13.26 -17.57 -0.56
N SER A 86 12.91 -18.19 0.57
CA SER A 86 12.81 -17.48 1.86
C SER A 86 14.12 -16.78 2.24
N GLN A 87 15.25 -17.50 2.16
CA GLN A 87 16.56 -16.93 2.43
C GLN A 87 16.92 -15.83 1.42
N TRP A 88 16.62 -16.05 0.13
CA TRP A 88 16.86 -15.05 -0.90
C TRP A 88 16.04 -13.77 -0.64
N LEU A 89 14.74 -13.87 -0.33
CA LEU A 89 13.89 -12.73 0.01
C LEU A 89 14.47 -11.93 1.18
N LEU A 90 14.88 -12.63 2.24
CA LEU A 90 15.47 -12.02 3.43
C LEU A 90 16.79 -11.28 3.16
N CYS A 91 17.59 -11.77 2.20
CA CYS A 91 18.83 -11.12 1.78
C CYS A 91 18.61 -9.94 0.83
N ASN A 92 17.43 -9.80 0.22
CA ASN A 92 17.12 -8.75 -0.75
C ASN A 92 16.24 -7.63 -0.19
N VAL A 93 15.92 -7.66 1.11
CA VAL A 93 15.30 -6.54 1.82
C VAL A 93 16.36 -5.69 2.53
N ALA A 94 16.04 -4.42 2.77
CA ALA A 94 16.91 -3.52 3.54
C ALA A 94 17.20 -4.08 4.94
N GLU A 95 18.41 -3.84 5.46
CA GLU A 95 18.89 -4.40 6.73
C GLU A 95 17.96 -4.09 7.92
N ARG A 96 17.37 -2.89 7.94
CA ARG A 96 16.36 -2.51 8.94
C ARG A 96 15.15 -3.47 8.92
N ASN A 97 14.62 -3.75 7.74
CA ASN A 97 13.44 -4.61 7.57
C ASN A 97 13.78 -6.06 7.90
N ARG A 98 14.97 -6.51 7.50
CA ARG A 98 15.52 -7.81 7.89
C ARG A 98 15.54 -7.98 9.41
N ALA A 99 16.10 -7.02 10.14
CA ALA A 99 16.19 -7.05 11.60
C ALA A 99 14.79 -7.10 12.26
N ILE A 100 13.83 -6.32 11.75
CA ILE A 100 12.45 -6.34 12.22
C ILE A 100 11.83 -7.73 12.03
N ILE A 101 11.90 -8.31 10.82
CA ILE A 101 11.34 -9.63 10.52
C ILE A 101 11.94 -10.69 11.43
N GLN A 102 13.27 -10.71 11.58
CA GLN A 102 13.97 -11.68 12.41
C GLN A 102 13.65 -11.55 13.91
N SER A 103 13.42 -10.33 14.40
CA SER A 103 13.05 -10.10 15.80
C SER A 103 11.62 -10.55 16.12
N ILE A 104 10.67 -10.30 15.23
CA ILE A 104 9.26 -10.67 15.45
C ILE A 104 9.04 -12.16 15.18
N HIS A 105 9.75 -12.72 14.19
CA HIS A 105 9.51 -14.07 13.69
C HIS A 105 10.83 -14.84 13.45
N PRO A 106 11.55 -15.23 14.53
CA PRO A 106 12.86 -15.88 14.43
C PRO A 106 12.85 -17.28 13.80
N ARG A 107 11.66 -17.85 13.55
CA ARG A 107 11.48 -19.21 13.02
C ARG A 107 10.84 -19.23 11.62
N LEU A 108 10.78 -18.09 10.93
CA LEU A 108 10.31 -18.05 9.55
C LEU A 108 11.23 -18.88 8.65
N GLN A 109 10.67 -19.93 8.05
CA GLN A 109 11.42 -20.84 7.18
C GLN A 109 10.89 -20.88 5.76
N PHE A 110 9.60 -20.61 5.55
CA PHE A 110 8.94 -20.78 4.27
C PHE A 110 8.80 -19.45 3.53
N ALA A 111 8.90 -19.53 2.20
CA ALA A 111 8.96 -18.36 1.34
C ALA A 111 7.65 -17.57 1.31
N ASP A 112 6.50 -18.24 1.33
CA ASP A 112 5.18 -17.61 1.36
C ASP A 112 4.93 -16.80 2.63
N GLU A 113 5.30 -17.34 3.79
CA GLU A 113 5.28 -16.60 5.04
C GLU A 113 6.26 -15.42 5.01
N MET A 114 7.50 -15.64 4.56
CA MET A 114 8.51 -14.58 4.46
C MET A 114 8.01 -13.43 3.58
N TYR A 115 7.50 -13.76 2.39
CA TYR A 115 6.94 -12.80 1.45
C TYR A 115 5.74 -12.05 2.04
N TYR A 116 4.85 -12.76 2.73
CA TYR A 116 3.70 -12.17 3.43
C TYR A 116 4.14 -11.13 4.47
N TYR A 117 5.10 -11.47 5.35
CA TYR A 117 5.56 -10.53 6.39
C TYR A 117 6.32 -9.34 5.83
N ILE A 118 7.11 -9.55 4.78
CA ILE A 118 7.75 -8.47 4.02
C ILE A 118 6.67 -7.51 3.47
N GLY A 119 5.61 -8.03 2.85
CA GLY A 119 4.48 -7.22 2.38
C GLY A 119 3.73 -6.51 3.52
N TYR A 120 3.54 -7.18 4.66
CA TYR A 120 2.90 -6.60 5.84
C TYR A 120 3.67 -5.41 6.43
N LEU A 121 5.01 -5.47 6.42
CA LEU A 121 5.84 -4.34 6.84
C LEU A 121 5.65 -3.13 5.94
N GLN A 122 5.54 -3.34 4.62
CA GLN A 122 5.24 -2.24 3.69
C GLN A 122 3.92 -1.56 4.03
N LEU A 123 2.86 -2.35 4.26
CA LEU A 123 1.55 -1.81 4.61
C LEU A 123 1.61 -0.98 5.89
N THR A 124 2.36 -1.48 6.89
CA THR A 124 2.54 -0.77 8.16
C THR A 124 3.32 0.54 7.98
N GLU A 125 4.36 0.55 7.14
CA GLU A 125 5.14 1.75 6.85
C GLU A 125 4.34 2.78 6.04
N GLU A 126 3.60 2.33 5.02
CA GLU A 126 2.69 3.15 4.21
C GLU A 126 1.60 3.78 5.08
N ASP A 127 0.98 3.02 5.98
CA ASP A 127 0.01 3.52 6.96
C ASP A 127 0.62 4.55 7.92
N THR A 128 1.85 4.33 8.36
CA THR A 128 2.58 5.24 9.26
C THR A 128 2.90 6.57 8.56
N ILE A 129 3.37 6.51 7.32
CA ILE A 129 3.62 7.69 6.49
C ILE A 129 2.30 8.42 6.24
N ARG A 130 1.27 7.72 5.76
CA ARG A 130 -0.07 8.31 5.55
C ARG A 130 -0.53 9.05 6.80
N ARG A 131 -0.54 8.40 7.96
CA ARG A 131 -0.94 9.03 9.23
C ARG A 131 -0.09 10.26 9.56
N THR A 132 1.22 10.19 9.35
CA THR A 132 2.14 11.32 9.60
C THR A 132 1.81 12.50 8.69
N GLU A 133 1.54 12.26 7.41
CA GLU A 133 1.25 13.31 6.44
C GLU A 133 -0.13 13.95 6.67
N PHE A 134 -1.14 13.16 7.04
CA PHE A 134 -2.44 13.68 7.47
C PHE A 134 -2.33 14.49 8.76
N ASN A 135 -1.57 14.03 9.75
CA ASN A 135 -1.34 14.80 10.97
C ASN A 135 -0.67 16.15 10.67
N LYS A 136 0.32 16.17 9.77
CA LYS A 136 0.94 17.42 9.31
C LYS A 136 -0.09 18.35 8.70
N LEU A 137 -0.94 17.85 7.79
CA LEU A 137 -2.01 18.64 7.18
C LEU A 137 -2.90 19.29 8.26
N TRP A 138 -3.42 18.49 9.18
CA TRP A 138 -4.38 18.96 10.18
C TRP A 138 -3.77 19.83 11.28
N SER A 139 -2.45 19.76 11.47
CA SER A 139 -1.70 20.64 12.37
C SER A 139 -1.24 21.94 11.73
N MET A 140 -1.38 22.07 10.41
CA MET A 140 -0.95 23.25 9.67
C MET A 140 -1.90 24.41 9.96
N THR A 141 -1.36 25.56 10.30
CA THR A 141 -2.14 26.72 10.76
C THR A 141 -1.58 28.00 10.18
N ARG A 142 -2.42 29.03 10.05
CA ARG A 142 -2.07 30.29 9.38
C ARG A 142 -0.88 30.99 10.01
N HIS A 143 -0.72 30.91 11.33
CA HIS A 143 0.36 31.57 12.08
C HIS A 143 1.76 31.02 11.82
N GLN A 144 1.89 29.84 11.20
CA GLN A 144 3.18 29.22 10.87
C GLN A 144 3.82 29.83 9.62
N PHE A 145 3.15 30.77 8.95
CA PHE A 145 3.56 31.32 7.66
C PHE A 145 3.57 32.85 7.69
N ASP A 146 4.52 33.44 6.99
CA ASP A 146 4.65 34.91 6.92
C ASP A 146 3.50 35.54 6.12
N THR A 147 3.10 34.89 5.03
CA THR A 147 2.03 35.37 4.16
C THR A 147 0.86 34.39 4.06
N LEU A 148 -0.32 34.96 3.83
CA LEU A 148 -1.53 34.19 3.56
C LEU A 148 -1.38 33.30 2.32
N HIS A 149 -0.69 33.81 1.30
CA HIS A 149 -0.43 33.06 0.07
C HIS A 149 0.41 31.80 0.35
N ASP A 150 1.46 31.91 1.16
CA ASP A 150 2.34 30.77 1.49
C ASP A 150 1.59 29.71 2.29
N TYR A 151 0.79 30.13 3.27
CA TYR A 151 -0.05 29.22 4.03
C TYR A 151 -1.01 28.43 3.13
N ILE A 152 -1.79 29.12 2.31
CA ILE A 152 -2.81 28.48 1.47
C ILE A 152 -2.13 27.58 0.42
N SER A 153 -1.01 28.02 -0.17
CA SER A 153 -0.24 27.23 -1.13
C SER A 153 0.30 25.95 -0.50
N ALA A 154 0.90 26.05 0.69
CA ALA A 154 1.40 24.90 1.43
C ALA A 154 0.27 23.94 1.81
N TRP A 155 -0.85 24.46 2.35
CA TRP A 155 -2.03 23.67 2.68
C TRP A 155 -2.58 22.93 1.46
N GLY A 156 -2.78 23.65 0.35
CA GLY A 156 -3.31 23.10 -0.88
C GLY A 156 -2.43 21.99 -1.47
N ALA A 157 -1.11 22.24 -1.55
CA ALA A 157 -0.16 21.25 -2.01
C ALA A 157 -0.17 20.00 -1.12
N HIS A 158 -0.24 20.18 0.20
CA HIS A 158 -0.21 19.09 1.15
C HIS A 158 -1.53 18.30 1.20
N ALA A 159 -2.68 18.97 1.03
CA ALA A 159 -3.98 18.32 0.87
C ALA A 159 -4.02 17.47 -0.41
N MET A 160 -3.50 17.98 -1.52
CA MET A 160 -3.36 17.23 -2.77
C MET A 160 -2.45 16.02 -2.62
N PHE A 161 -1.37 16.15 -1.83
CA PHE A 161 -0.50 15.02 -1.52
C PHE A 161 -1.23 13.97 -0.66
N CYS A 162 -1.97 14.38 0.37
CA CYS A 162 -2.74 13.46 1.21
C CYS A 162 -3.83 12.72 0.40
N ALA A 163 -4.49 13.40 -0.54
CA ALA A 163 -5.49 12.81 -1.42
C ALA A 163 -4.94 11.72 -2.36
N GLN A 164 -3.62 11.66 -2.58
CA GLN A 164 -3.01 10.56 -3.33
C GLN A 164 -3.00 9.24 -2.54
N PHE A 165 -3.07 9.30 -1.21
CA PHE A 165 -3.10 8.11 -0.34
C PHE A 165 -4.51 7.61 -0.05
N ASP A 166 -5.54 8.43 -0.27
CA ASP A 166 -6.91 8.13 0.12
C ASP A 166 -7.91 8.63 -0.96
N PRO A 167 -8.51 7.71 -1.75
CA PRO A 167 -9.57 8.06 -2.69
C PRO A 167 -10.78 8.74 -2.04
N ASP A 168 -11.02 8.47 -0.75
CA ASP A 168 -12.12 9.01 0.04
C ASP A 168 -11.70 10.25 0.85
N PHE A 169 -10.61 10.93 0.43
CA PHE A 169 -10.11 12.13 1.09
C PHE A 169 -11.24 13.15 1.31
N ASN A 170 -11.42 13.54 2.57
CA ASN A 170 -12.52 14.41 2.98
C ASN A 170 -12.25 15.88 2.62
N TRP A 171 -12.50 16.24 1.35
CA TRP A 171 -12.35 17.59 0.83
C TRP A 171 -13.19 18.61 1.59
N TYR A 172 -14.38 18.23 2.06
CA TYR A 172 -15.23 19.09 2.89
C TYR A 172 -14.50 19.53 4.17
N ALA A 173 -13.92 18.58 4.91
CA ALA A 173 -13.19 18.86 6.14
C ALA A 173 -11.96 19.74 5.84
N ALA A 174 -11.21 19.40 4.78
CA ALA A 174 -10.05 20.19 4.36
C ALA A 174 -10.41 21.64 4.04
N THR A 175 -11.50 21.87 3.30
CA THR A 175 -12.00 23.21 2.97
C THR A 175 -12.49 23.94 4.23
N LYS A 176 -13.22 23.29 5.14
CA LYS A 176 -13.68 23.93 6.39
C LYS A 176 -12.52 24.38 7.28
N MET A 177 -11.47 23.55 7.38
CA MET A 177 -10.28 23.87 8.17
C MET A 177 -9.59 25.13 7.65
N ILE A 178 -9.25 25.18 6.35
CA ILE A 178 -8.60 26.37 5.77
C ILE A 178 -9.48 27.62 5.86
N LEU A 179 -10.80 27.48 5.67
CA LEU A 179 -11.74 28.59 5.82
C LEU A 179 -11.73 29.18 7.23
N GLY A 180 -11.62 28.34 8.26
CA GLY A 180 -11.50 28.80 9.65
C GLY A 180 -10.25 29.66 9.86
N GLU A 181 -9.12 29.20 9.33
CA GLU A 181 -7.81 29.85 9.48
C GLU A 181 -7.69 31.19 8.74
N ILE A 182 -8.46 31.38 7.65
CA ILE A 182 -8.40 32.61 6.83
C ILE A 182 -9.56 33.58 7.09
N LYS A 183 -10.48 33.24 8.00
CA LYS A 183 -11.74 33.98 8.22
C LYS A 183 -11.52 35.46 8.53
N GLU A 184 -10.50 35.78 9.31
CA GLU A 184 -10.21 37.16 9.74
C GLU A 184 -9.58 37.98 8.61
N GLU A 185 -8.68 37.38 7.82
CA GLU A 185 -8.01 38.04 6.70
C GLU A 185 -8.88 38.13 5.44
N MET A 186 -9.79 37.17 5.23
CA MET A 186 -10.65 37.07 4.04
C MET A 186 -12.13 36.77 4.37
N PRO A 187 -12.82 37.65 5.13
CA PRO A 187 -14.18 37.40 5.62
C PRO A 187 -15.22 37.24 4.49
N ASN A 188 -15.05 37.97 3.38
CA ASN A 188 -15.96 37.87 2.23
C ASN A 188 -15.89 36.49 1.55
N LEU A 189 -14.67 35.97 1.37
CA LEU A 189 -14.43 34.65 0.79
C LEU A 189 -14.95 33.55 1.71
N TYR A 190 -14.69 33.68 3.01
CA TYR A 190 -15.25 32.79 4.03
C TYR A 190 -16.77 32.73 3.95
N ASN A 191 -17.45 33.88 3.99
CA ASN A 191 -18.91 33.94 3.97
C ASN A 191 -19.49 33.35 2.67
N PHE A 192 -18.85 33.62 1.53
CA PHE A 192 -19.28 33.08 0.24
C PHE A 192 -19.22 31.55 0.22
N ILE A 193 -18.07 30.97 0.55
CA ILE A 193 -17.89 29.52 0.50
C ILE A 193 -18.72 28.85 1.61
N ASP A 194 -18.74 29.39 2.83
CA ASP A 194 -19.55 28.85 3.94
C ASP A 194 -21.05 28.84 3.60
N HIS A 195 -21.55 29.85 2.88
CA HIS A 195 -22.92 29.86 2.39
C HIS A 195 -23.20 28.77 1.35
N GLN A 196 -22.29 28.57 0.38
CA GLN A 196 -22.39 27.48 -0.60
C GLN A 196 -22.38 26.10 0.07
N ILE A 197 -21.61 25.96 1.15
CA ILE A 197 -21.56 24.73 1.93
C ILE A 197 -22.90 24.46 2.64
N ARG A 198 -23.48 25.47 3.29
CA ARG A 198 -24.74 25.33 4.05
C ARG A 198 -25.96 25.06 3.18
N THR A 199 -25.96 25.56 1.95
CA THR A 199 -27.08 25.43 1.01
C THR A 199 -27.13 24.05 0.33
N GLY A 200 -26.16 23.17 0.60
CA GLY A 200 -26.22 21.74 0.24
C GLY A 200 -25.99 21.44 -1.24
N ASP A 201 -25.60 22.44 -2.02
CA ASP A 201 -25.46 22.34 -3.49
C ASP A 201 -24.09 21.77 -3.92
N THR A 202 -23.40 21.08 -3.02
CA THR A 202 -21.97 20.76 -3.15
C THR A 202 -21.63 19.28 -3.00
N GLY A 203 -21.19 18.67 -4.11
CA GLY A 203 -20.55 17.34 -4.12
C GLY A 203 -19.05 17.41 -3.82
N CYS A 204 -18.41 16.26 -3.58
CA CYS A 204 -16.98 16.17 -3.22
C CYS A 204 -16.05 16.90 -4.21
N GLU A 205 -16.36 16.83 -5.50
CA GLU A 205 -15.62 17.51 -6.58
C GLU A 205 -15.69 19.04 -6.50
N GLN A 206 -16.79 19.61 -6.01
CA GLN A 206 -16.91 21.07 -5.85
C GLN A 206 -16.03 21.59 -4.70
N PHE A 207 -15.79 20.81 -3.65
CA PHE A 207 -14.89 21.21 -2.55
C PHE A 207 -13.42 21.24 -2.99
N HIS A 208 -13.02 20.26 -3.78
CA HIS A 208 -11.73 20.31 -4.47
C HIS A 208 -11.64 21.54 -5.39
N GLY A 209 -12.71 21.82 -6.15
CA GLY A 209 -12.82 23.02 -6.98
C GLY A 209 -12.73 24.34 -6.19
N HIS A 210 -13.33 24.42 -5.00
CA HIS A 210 -13.23 25.58 -4.12
C HIS A 210 -11.80 25.80 -3.64
N LEU A 211 -11.10 24.74 -3.20
CA LEU A 211 -9.71 24.86 -2.75
C LEU A 211 -8.79 25.33 -3.90
N THR A 212 -8.95 24.74 -5.08
CA THR A 212 -8.20 25.14 -6.28
C THR A 212 -8.53 26.58 -6.70
N GLY A 213 -9.81 26.97 -6.63
CA GLY A 213 -10.25 28.33 -6.91
C GLY A 213 -9.69 29.37 -5.93
N ILE A 214 -9.57 29.03 -4.64
CA ILE A 214 -8.91 29.88 -3.63
C ILE A 214 -7.43 30.09 -4.00
N LEU A 215 -6.73 29.00 -4.33
CA LEU A 215 -5.32 29.04 -4.74
C LEU A 215 -5.11 29.93 -5.97
N ASP A 216 -5.97 29.79 -6.98
CA ASP A 216 -5.87 30.55 -8.22
C ASP A 216 -6.25 32.03 -8.06
N ALA A 217 -7.19 32.35 -7.18
CA ALA A 217 -7.57 33.73 -6.88
C ALA A 217 -6.43 34.49 -6.19
N LEU A 218 -5.59 33.80 -5.42
CA LEU A 218 -4.46 34.39 -4.70
C LEU A 218 -3.24 34.58 -5.59
N LYS A 219 -2.96 33.65 -6.49
CA LYS A 219 -1.90 33.79 -7.51
C LYS A 219 -2.07 35.03 -8.40
N LYS A 220 -3.31 35.49 -8.60
CA LYS A 220 -3.63 36.70 -9.40
C LYS A 220 -3.45 38.02 -8.64
N ARG A 221 -3.22 37.99 -7.33
CA ARG A 221 -3.11 39.18 -6.45
C ARG A 221 -1.69 39.48 -6.00
N THR A 222 -0.76 38.55 -6.19
CA THR A 222 0.71 38.71 -6.10
C THR A 222 1.28 39.10 -7.46
#